data_AF-A0A4Q7VBV9-F1
#
_entry.id   AF-A0A4Q7VBV9-F1
#
_cell.length_a   1.000
_cell.length_b   1.000
_cell.length_c   1.000
_cell.angle_alpha   90.00
_cell.angle_beta   90.00
_cell.angle_gamma   90.00
#
_symmetry.space_group_name_H-M   'P 1'
#
loop_
_entity.id
_entity.type
_entity.pdbx_description
1 polymer ?
#
loop_
_entity_poly.entity_id
_entity_poly.type
_entity_poly.pdbx_seq_one_letter_code
_entity_poly.pdbx_strand_id
1 'polypeptide(L)'
;MTQSSPSQGAFWGYEHPEVKGPNALMFFTWDLSKTIEQAFKDANDDNINDFLDTAQTSIDALLQKYIEIEADPATFDGQSIRLRFEQSEESNTPLIALETSPHLEDRIIKMQARVQPGHS
;
A
#
# COMPACT_ATOMS: atom_id res chain seq x y z
N MET A 1 -5.05 15.43 21.87
CA MET A 1 -5.37 15.64 20.44
C MET A 1 -5.63 14.27 19.85
N THR A 2 -6.89 13.83 19.87
CA THR A 2 -7.28 12.52 19.33
C THR A 2 -7.45 12.70 17.83
N GLN A 3 -6.49 12.19 17.05
CA GLN A 3 -6.62 12.10 15.61
C GLN A 3 -7.82 11.19 15.33
N SER A 4 -8.90 11.80 14.83
CA SER A 4 -10.13 11.12 14.47
C SER A 4 -9.83 10.14 13.33
N SER A 5 -9.67 8.86 13.67
CA SER A 5 -9.78 7.76 12.73
C SER A 5 -11.12 7.92 11.99
N PRO A 6 -11.17 7.91 10.64
CA PRO A 6 -12.44 7.96 9.94
C PRO A 6 -13.28 6.74 10.35
N SER A 7 -14.33 7.05 11.11
CA SER A 7 -15.60 6.36 11.32
C SER A 7 -15.60 4.84 11.11
N GLN A 8 -15.76 4.16 12.25
CA GLN A 8 -16.06 2.74 12.43
C GLN A 8 -17.22 2.30 11.50
N GLY A 9 -16.91 1.75 10.33
CA GLY A 9 -17.92 1.24 9.39
C GLY A 9 -17.44 0.89 7.98
N ALA A 10 -16.32 1.43 7.48
CA ALA A 10 -15.78 1.06 6.16
C ALA A 10 -14.68 0.00 6.31
N PHE A 11 -14.86 -1.17 5.70
CA PHE A 11 -13.96 -2.32 5.83
C PHE A 11 -12.63 -2.09 5.09
N TRP A 12 -12.63 -1.28 4.03
CA TRP A 12 -11.46 -0.89 3.22
C TRP A 12 -11.53 0.56 2.74
N GLY A 13 -10.38 1.17 2.46
CA GLY A 13 -10.23 2.52 1.93
C GLY A 13 -10.95 2.72 0.58
N TYR A 14 -10.91 1.73 -0.32
CA TYR A 14 -11.68 1.74 -1.58
C TYR A 14 -13.20 1.73 -1.40
N GLU A 15 -13.71 1.45 -0.19
CA GLU A 15 -15.14 1.54 0.14
C GLU A 15 -15.52 2.90 0.73
N HIS A 16 -14.52 3.76 1.01
CA HIS A 16 -14.79 5.06 1.59
C HIS A 16 -15.46 5.99 0.56
N PRO A 17 -16.52 6.75 0.94
CA PRO A 17 -17.21 7.64 0.00
C PRO A 17 -16.30 8.74 -0.57
N GLU A 18 -15.24 9.10 0.16
CA GLU A 18 -14.25 10.11 -0.23
C GLU A 18 -12.99 9.51 -0.85
N VAL A 19 -13.03 8.24 -1.31
CA VAL A 19 -11.83 7.60 -1.87
C VAL A 19 -11.37 8.21 -3.19
N LYS A 20 -12.21 8.96 -3.89
CA LYS A 20 -11.84 9.55 -5.18
C LYS A 20 -11.07 10.86 -5.04
N GLY A 21 -10.19 11.13 -6.00
CA GLY A 21 -9.43 12.36 -6.12
C GLY A 21 -8.24 12.41 -5.16
N PRO A 22 -7.98 13.55 -4.49
CA PRO A 22 -6.73 13.79 -3.76
C PRO A 22 -6.53 12.87 -2.55
N ASN A 23 -7.60 12.26 -2.04
CA ASN A 23 -7.55 11.33 -0.90
C ASN A 23 -7.28 9.88 -1.34
N ALA A 24 -7.39 9.57 -2.63
CA ALA A 24 -7.28 8.20 -3.14
C ALA A 24 -5.96 7.56 -2.74
N LEU A 25 -4.86 8.31 -2.84
CA LEU A 25 -3.54 7.81 -2.49
C LEU A 25 -3.41 7.53 -0.99
N MET A 26 -4.05 8.33 -0.13
CA MET A 26 -4.04 8.12 1.31
C MET A 26 -4.76 6.80 1.67
N PHE A 27 -5.97 6.61 1.14
CA PHE A 27 -6.72 5.36 1.33
C PHE A 27 -5.96 4.16 0.73
N PHE A 28 -5.36 4.33 -0.44
CA PHE A 28 -4.56 3.30 -1.08
C PHE A 28 -3.38 2.88 -0.21
N THR A 29 -2.61 3.83 0.34
CA THR A 29 -1.47 3.49 1.21
C THR A 29 -1.89 2.76 2.48
N TRP A 30 -3.07 3.09 3.03
CA TRP A 30 -3.61 2.38 4.18
C TRP A 30 -4.05 0.95 3.82
N ASP A 31 -4.77 0.79 2.71
CA ASP A 31 -5.18 -0.53 2.21
C ASP A 31 -3.97 -1.39 1.84
N LEU A 32 -2.92 -0.78 1.27
CA LEU A 32 -1.69 -1.47 0.90
C LEU A 32 -1.01 -2.09 2.12
N SER A 33 -0.82 -1.32 3.20
CA SER A 33 -0.27 -1.84 4.45
C SER A 33 -1.11 -3.00 4.98
N LYS A 34 -2.43 -2.83 5.01
CA LYS A 34 -3.36 -3.86 5.49
C LYS A 34 -3.32 -5.13 4.63
N THR A 35 -3.21 -5.00 3.31
CA THR A 35 -3.09 -6.12 2.38
C THR A 35 -1.80 -6.90 2.62
N ILE A 36 -0.68 -6.20 2.81
CA ILE A 36 0.62 -6.84 3.13
C ILE A 36 0.53 -7.56 4.48
N GLU A 37 0.03 -6.89 5.52
CA GLU A 37 -0.14 -7.48 6.85
C GLU A 37 -1.03 -8.73 6.81
N GLN A 38 -2.12 -8.69 6.04
CA GLN A 38 -3.03 -9.82 5.90
C GLN A 38 -2.41 -10.98 5.12
N ALA A 39 -1.64 -10.69 4.07
CA ALA A 39 -0.96 -11.71 3.28
C ALA A 39 0.13 -12.42 4.08
N PHE A 40 0.88 -11.71 4.92
CA PHE A 40 1.97 -12.29 5.72
C PHE A 40 1.56 -12.67 7.15
N LYS A 41 0.27 -12.65 7.48
CA LYS A 41 -0.23 -12.90 8.85
C LYS A 41 0.21 -14.25 9.42
N ASP A 42 0.23 -15.27 8.58
CA ASP A 42 0.60 -16.65 8.94
C ASP A 42 1.99 -17.04 8.39
N ALA A 43 2.73 -16.07 7.84
CA ALA A 43 4.05 -16.27 7.27
C ALA A 43 5.13 -16.37 8.36
N ASN A 44 6.15 -17.16 8.10
CA ASN A 44 7.36 -17.32 8.88
C ASN A 44 8.56 -17.53 7.94
N ASP A 45 9.78 -17.54 8.47
CA ASP A 45 11.01 -17.64 7.67
C ASP A 45 11.06 -18.83 6.69
N ASP A 46 10.39 -19.94 7.01
CA ASP A 46 10.40 -21.15 6.17
C ASP A 46 9.44 -21.06 4.97
N ASN A 47 8.32 -20.35 5.13
CA ASN A 47 7.24 -20.31 4.12
C ASN A 47 7.00 -18.93 3.51
N ILE A 48 7.75 -17.90 3.91
CA ILE A 48 7.59 -16.52 3.43
C ILE A 48 7.63 -16.37 1.91
N ASN A 49 8.39 -17.22 1.22
CA ASN A 49 8.44 -17.24 -0.25
C ASN A 49 7.11 -17.70 -0.88
N ASP A 50 6.37 -18.61 -0.22
CA ASP A 50 5.04 -19.06 -0.67
C ASP A 50 4.01 -17.94 -0.54
N PHE A 51 4.10 -17.19 0.56
CA PHE A 51 3.25 -16.01 0.81
C PHE A 51 3.59 -14.83 -0.09
N LEU A 52 4.81 -14.73 -0.64
CA LEU A 52 5.23 -13.63 -1.50
C LEU A 52 4.36 -13.55 -2.78
N ASP A 53 4.08 -14.68 -3.43
CA ASP A 53 3.25 -14.73 -4.65
C ASP A 53 1.79 -14.36 -4.35
N THR A 54 1.28 -14.86 -3.23
CA THR A 54 -0.06 -14.51 -2.73
C THR A 54 -0.17 -13.02 -2.40
N ALA A 55 0.85 -12.46 -1.76
CA ALA A 55 0.93 -11.05 -1.41
C ALA A 55 1.00 -10.18 -2.67
N GLN A 56 1.83 -10.57 -3.65
CA GLN A 56 1.95 -9.88 -4.93
C GLN A 56 0.59 -9.83 -5.65
N THR A 57 -0.08 -10.98 -5.77
CA THR A 57 -1.41 -11.08 -6.39
C THR A 57 -2.44 -10.20 -5.66
N SER A 58 -2.39 -10.16 -4.33
CA SER A 58 -3.30 -9.34 -3.52
C SER A 58 -3.07 -7.84 -3.70
N ILE A 59 -1.80 -7.42 -3.84
CA ILE A 59 -1.44 -6.02 -4.11
C ILE A 59 -1.83 -5.62 -5.54
N ASP A 60 -1.58 -6.48 -6.52
CA ASP A 60 -1.99 -6.23 -7.90
C ASP A 60 -3.52 -6.11 -8.01
N ALA A 61 -4.25 -6.98 -7.30
CA ALA A 61 -5.71 -6.88 -7.21
C ALA A 61 -6.17 -5.58 -6.53
N LEU A 62 -5.47 -5.13 -5.48
CA LEU A 62 -5.75 -3.86 -4.81
C LEU A 62 -5.52 -2.68 -5.77
N LEU A 63 -4.40 -2.63 -6.47
CA LEU A 63 -4.11 -1.56 -7.43
C LEU A 63 -5.14 -1.55 -8.55
N GLN A 64 -5.46 -2.72 -9.10
CA GLN A 64 -6.49 -2.87 -10.12
C GLN A 64 -7.84 -2.35 -9.61
N LYS A 65 -8.21 -2.62 -8.35
CA LYS A 65 -9.45 -2.12 -7.76
C LYS A 65 -9.52 -0.59 -7.77
N TYR A 66 -8.42 0.09 -7.44
CA TYR A 66 -8.35 1.56 -7.45
C TYR A 66 -8.42 2.14 -8.87
N ILE A 67 -7.90 1.42 -9.87
CA ILE A 67 -8.05 1.75 -11.29
C ILE A 67 -9.51 1.59 -11.73
N GLU A 68 -10.14 0.45 -11.40
CA GLU A 68 -11.53 0.13 -11.78
C GLU A 68 -12.56 1.12 -11.24
N ILE A 69 -12.40 1.57 -9.99
CA ILE A 69 -13.31 2.57 -9.41
C ILE A 69 -12.95 4.00 -9.84
N GLU A 70 -11.93 4.17 -10.68
CA GLU A 70 -11.41 5.46 -11.12
C GLU A 70 -11.11 6.38 -9.93
N ALA A 71 -10.42 5.84 -8.91
CA ALA A 71 -10.16 6.58 -7.68
C ALA A 71 -9.30 7.82 -7.96
N ASP A 72 -8.19 7.65 -8.67
CA ASP A 72 -7.39 8.73 -9.24
C ASP A 72 -6.60 8.20 -10.45
N PRO A 73 -7.20 8.23 -11.66
CA PRO A 73 -6.57 7.67 -12.85
C PRO A 73 -5.18 8.26 -13.13
N ALA A 74 -4.97 9.53 -12.80
CA ALA A 74 -3.67 10.19 -12.99
C ALA A 74 -2.56 9.63 -12.08
N THR A 75 -2.93 8.95 -11.00
CA THR A 75 -2.00 8.34 -10.05
C THR A 75 -1.87 6.83 -10.27
N PHE A 76 -2.94 6.11 -10.62
CA PHE A 76 -2.93 4.64 -10.67
C PHE A 76 -2.86 4.03 -12.08
N ASP A 77 -3.29 4.74 -13.12
CA ASP A 77 -3.33 4.18 -14.47
C ASP A 77 -1.93 3.83 -14.98
N GLY A 78 -1.78 2.59 -15.48
CA GLY A 78 -0.51 2.06 -15.97
C GLY A 78 0.59 1.90 -14.90
N GLN A 79 0.26 2.03 -13.62
CA GLN A 79 1.22 1.84 -12.53
C GLN A 79 1.31 0.37 -12.10
N SER A 80 2.36 0.04 -11.36
CA SER A 80 2.61 -1.31 -10.87
C SER A 80 3.35 -1.27 -9.54
N ILE A 81 3.12 -2.28 -8.70
CA ILE A 81 3.85 -2.48 -7.45
C ILE A 81 4.40 -3.90 -7.48
N ARG A 82 5.66 -4.06 -7.08
CA ARG A 82 6.31 -5.36 -7.01
C ARG A 82 6.89 -5.57 -5.63
N LEU A 83 6.56 -6.70 -5.02
CA LEU A 83 7.22 -7.18 -3.82
C LEU A 83 8.51 -7.91 -4.20
N ARG A 84 9.55 -7.64 -3.43
CA ARG A 84 10.78 -8.42 -3.45
C ARG A 84 11.09 -8.93 -2.07
N PHE A 85 11.44 -10.22 -2.03
CA PHE A 85 12.10 -10.78 -0.88
C PHE A 85 13.58 -10.45 -0.95
N GLU A 86 14.08 -9.77 0.08
CA GLU A 86 15.49 -9.45 0.26
C GLU A 86 16.00 -10.20 1.49
N GLN A 87 16.94 -11.10 1.25
CA GLN A 87 17.69 -11.75 2.32
C GLN A 87 19.07 -11.09 2.36
N SER A 88 19.29 -10.21 3.34
CA SER A 88 20.62 -9.63 3.55
C SER A 88 21.56 -10.68 4.13
N GLU A 89 22.74 -10.87 3.54
CA GLU A 89 23.74 -11.78 4.13
C GLU A 89 24.21 -11.31 5.51
N GLU A 90 24.14 -10.00 5.77
CA GLU A 90 24.58 -9.37 7.03
C GLU A 90 23.51 -9.43 8.15
N SER A 91 22.23 -9.49 7.77
CA SER A 91 21.11 -9.51 8.70
C SER A 91 20.31 -10.77 8.44
N ASN A 92 20.35 -11.73 9.36
CA ASN A 92 19.69 -13.03 9.23
C ASN A 92 18.15 -12.94 9.28
N THR A 93 17.59 -11.74 9.13
CA THR A 93 16.16 -11.46 9.12
C THR A 93 15.71 -11.22 7.68
N PRO A 94 14.75 -12.00 7.17
CA PRO A 94 14.16 -11.74 5.86
C PRO A 94 13.45 -10.38 5.84
N LEU A 95 13.66 -9.62 4.79
CA LEU A 95 13.01 -8.33 4.55
C LEU A 95 12.16 -8.41 3.29
N ILE A 96 11.01 -7.76 3.32
CA ILE A 96 10.16 -7.58 2.15
C ILE A 96 10.29 -6.14 1.69
N ALA A 97 10.87 -5.94 0.51
CA ALA A 97 10.94 -4.65 -0.15
C ALA A 97 9.74 -4.44 -1.07
N LEU A 98 9.22 -3.22 -1.07
CA LEU A 98 8.13 -2.79 -1.94
C LEU A 98 8.68 -1.84 -3.00
N GLU A 99 8.77 -2.33 -4.24
CA GLU A 99 9.17 -1.53 -5.39
C GLU A 99 7.91 -0.99 -6.07
N THR A 100 7.74 0.34 -6.08
CA THR A 100 6.66 0.98 -6.83
C THR A 100 7.20 1.58 -8.12
N SER A 101 6.33 1.77 -9.11
CA SER A 101 6.71 2.51 -10.32
C SER A 101 7.16 3.95 -9.95
N PRO A 102 8.12 4.55 -10.66
CA PRO A 102 8.67 5.86 -10.30
C PRO A 102 7.63 6.97 -10.15
N HIS A 103 6.56 6.91 -10.94
CA HIS A 103 5.46 7.86 -10.85
C HIS A 103 4.61 7.66 -9.59
N LEU A 104 4.27 6.42 -9.25
CA LEU A 104 3.52 6.12 -8.03
C LEU A 104 4.35 6.46 -6.78
N GLU A 105 5.65 6.15 -6.79
CA GLU A 105 6.58 6.51 -5.72
C GLU A 105 6.61 8.02 -5.46
N ASP A 106 6.81 8.82 -6.52
CA ASP A 106 6.81 10.28 -6.44
C ASP A 106 5.50 10.82 -5.85
N ARG A 107 4.36 10.23 -6.23
CA ARG A 107 3.05 10.60 -5.68
C ARG A 107 2.96 10.31 -4.18
N ILE A 108 3.41 9.12 -3.75
CA ILE A 108 3.40 8.71 -2.34
C ILE A 108 4.28 9.65 -1.52
N ILE A 109 5.50 9.93 -1.98
CA ILE A 109 6.43 10.86 -1.29
C ILE A 109 5.81 12.26 -1.20
N LYS A 110 5.22 12.78 -2.28
CA LYS A 110 4.54 14.09 -2.28
C LYS A 110 3.35 14.14 -1.32
N MET A 111 2.60 13.06 -1.20
CA MET A 111 1.51 12.96 -0.22
C MET A 111 2.06 12.97 1.21
N GLN A 112 3.06 12.14 1.51
CA GLN A 112 3.69 12.10 2.84
C GLN A 112 4.28 13.46 3.24
N ALA A 113 4.91 14.18 2.31
CA ALA A 113 5.40 15.53 2.52
C ALA A 113 4.30 16.54 2.90
N ARG A 114 3.05 16.33 2.46
CA ARG A 114 1.90 17.17 2.84
C ARG A 114 1.29 16.79 4.19
N VAL A 115 1.38 15.51 4.57
CA VAL A 115 0.83 14.99 5.84
C VAL A 115 1.74 15.34 7.01
N GLN A 116 3.05 15.50 6.79
CA GLN A 116 3.97 16.05 7.78
C GLN A 116 3.63 17.53 7.99
N PRO A 117 3.01 17.92 9.13
CA PRO A 117 2.78 19.32 9.43
C PRO A 117 4.15 19.95 9.62
N GLY A 118 4.37 21.12 9.00
CA GLY A 118 5.59 21.88 9.17
C GLY A 118 5.99 21.96 10.63
N HIS A 119 7.17 21.44 10.94
CA HIS A 119 7.95 21.92 12.07
C HIS A 119 8.37 23.34 11.67
N SER A 120 7.65 24.33 12.18
CA SER A 120 7.98 25.76 12.10
C SER A 120 7.95 26.34 13.51
#